data_AF-A0A839U8V7-F1
#
_entry.id   AF-A0A839U8V7-F1
#
_cell.length_a   1.000
_cell.length_b   1.000
_cell.length_c   1.000
_cell.angle_alpha   90.00
_cell.angle_beta   90.00
_cell.angle_gamma   90.00
#
_symmetry.space_group_name_H-M   'P 1'
#
loop_
_entity.id
_entity.type
_entity.pdbx_description
1 polymer ?
#
loop_
_entity_poly.entity_id
_entity_poly.type
_entity_poly.pdbx_seq_one_letter_code
_entity_poly.pdbx_strand_id
1 'polypeptide(L)'
;MAYESREQFRILFLDKKNALIADEVQQVGTVDHTPVYPREVIARALQLAASGIILAHNHPSGDPTPSKADIEMTRTIANIGAQMGIVVHDHIIIGKNGHASLKGLKLF
;
A
#
# COMPACT_ATOMS: atom_id res chain seq x y z
N MET A 1 0.44 -0.23 -13.41
CA MET A 1 0.83 -1.21 -12.37
C MET A 1 0.78 -2.66 -12.88
N ALA A 2 -0.36 -3.21 -13.32
CA ALA A 2 -0.47 -4.65 -13.67
C ALA A 2 0.52 -5.18 -14.75
N TYR A 3 0.91 -4.32 -15.70
CA TYR A 3 1.81 -4.68 -16.81
C TYR A 3 3.24 -4.17 -16.61
N GLU A 4 3.54 -3.60 -15.45
CA GLU A 4 4.89 -3.13 -15.13
C GLU A 4 5.83 -4.33 -14.94
N SER A 5 7.02 -4.24 -15.53
CA SER A 5 8.04 -5.29 -15.43
C SER A 5 8.74 -5.30 -14.08
N ARG A 6 8.59 -4.23 -13.29
CA ARG A 6 9.14 -4.07 -11.93
C ARG A 6 7.99 -3.88 -10.96
N GLU A 7 8.20 -4.33 -9.74
CA GLU A 7 7.30 -4.07 -8.63
C GLU A 7 7.31 -2.58 -8.28
N GLN A 8 6.13 -1.99 -8.19
CA GLN A 8 5.91 -0.61 -7.77
C GLN A 8 5.02 -0.61 -6.54
N PHE A 9 5.46 0.08 -5.50
CA PHE A 9 4.64 0.35 -4.33
C PHE A 9 4.09 1.77 -4.41
N ARG A 10 2.77 1.88 -4.42
CA ARG A 10 2.00 3.12 -4.58
C ARG A 10 1.14 3.36 -3.35
N ILE A 11 1.00 4.63 -2.99
CA ILE A 11 0.13 5.06 -1.89
C ILE A 11 -0.79 6.15 -2.39
N LEU A 12 -2.08 5.95 -2.16
CA LEU A 12 -3.09 6.98 -2.34
C LEU A 12 -3.34 7.63 -0.98
N PHE A 13 -3.13 8.93 -0.88
CA PHE A 13 -3.36 9.71 0.33
C PHE A 13 -4.73 10.38 0.26
N LEU A 14 -5.52 10.25 1.32
CA LEU A 14 -6.92 10.66 1.35
C LEU A 14 -7.20 11.66 2.48
N ASP A 15 -8.11 12.59 2.21
CA ASP A 15 -8.64 13.50 3.23
C ASP A 15 -9.76 12.86 4.06
N LYS A 16 -10.36 13.62 4.99
CA LYS A 16 -11.42 13.12 5.89
C LYS A 16 -12.72 12.75 5.18
N LYS A 17 -12.92 13.21 3.94
CA LYS A 17 -14.05 12.86 3.08
C LYS A 17 -13.70 11.74 2.10
N ASN A 18 -12.53 11.12 2.27
CA ASN A 18 -11.94 10.13 1.36
C ASN A 18 -11.66 10.69 -0.05
N ALA A 19 -11.48 12.00 -0.20
CA ALA A 19 -11.03 12.59 -1.46
C ALA A 19 -9.52 12.40 -1.59
N LEU A 20 -9.07 12.11 -2.82
CA LEU A 20 -7.66 11.92 -3.13
C LEU A 20 -6.90 13.25 -2.98
N ILE A 21 -5.94 13.27 -2.07
CA ILE A 21 -4.97 14.37 -1.89
C ILE A 21 -3.81 14.19 -2.86
N ALA A 22 -3.22 13.00 -2.88
CA ALA A 22 -2.07 12.67 -3.71
C ALA A 22 -2.04 11.19 -4.07
N ASP A 23 -1.45 10.89 -5.21
CA ASP A 23 -1.16 9.55 -5.70
C ASP A 23 0.34 9.46 -5.98
N GLU A 24 1.07 8.72 -5.15
CA GLU A 24 2.53 8.68 -5.21
C GLU A 24 3.05 7.25 -5.31
N VAL A 25 3.96 7.04 -6.24
CA VAL A 25 4.82 5.85 -6.26
C VAL A 25 5.93 6.10 -5.25
N GLN A 26 5.80 5.54 -4.04
CA GLN A 26 6.84 5.65 -3.02
C GLN A 26 8.08 4.84 -3.37
N GLN A 27 7.92 3.80 -4.22
CA GLN A 27 9.02 2.92 -4.54
C GLN A 27 8.88 2.29 -5.92
N VAL A 28 9.97 2.31 -6.67
CA VAL A 28 10.17 1.49 -7.86
C VAL A 28 11.27 0.49 -7.51
N GLY A 29 10.89 -0.74 -7.17
CA GLY A 29 11.81 -1.75 -6.65
C GLY A 29 12.90 -2.13 -7.65
N THR A 30 14.04 -2.66 -7.18
CA THR A 30 15.04 -3.37 -8.01
C THR A 30 14.55 -4.79 -8.35
N VAL A 31 15.41 -5.67 -8.90
CA VAL A 31 15.05 -7.01 -9.38
C VAL A 31 14.49 -7.94 -8.27
N ASP A 32 14.83 -7.73 -6.98
CA ASP A 32 14.57 -8.69 -5.88
C ASP A 32 13.82 -8.09 -4.65
N HIS A 33 12.92 -7.13 -4.87
CA HIS A 33 12.23 -6.33 -3.84
C HIS A 33 13.09 -5.24 -3.19
N THR A 34 12.46 -4.15 -2.76
CA THR A 34 13.09 -3.15 -1.89
C THR A 34 12.11 -2.88 -0.75
N PRO A 35 12.57 -2.85 0.51
CA PRO A 35 11.68 -2.78 1.65
C PRO A 35 10.92 -1.46 1.69
N VAL A 36 9.60 -1.56 1.89
CA VAL A 36 8.75 -0.43 2.26
C VAL A 36 8.94 -0.18 3.75
N TYR A 37 9.31 1.04 4.12
CA TYR A 37 9.53 1.41 5.50
C TYR A 37 8.27 2.06 6.09
N PRO A 38 7.60 1.46 7.10
CA PRO A 38 6.38 2.02 7.68
C PRO A 38 6.53 3.47 8.14
N ARG A 39 7.71 3.84 8.67
CA ARG A 39 7.98 5.22 9.09
C ARG A 39 7.86 6.24 7.95
N GLU A 40 8.29 5.90 6.73
CA GLU A 40 8.25 6.82 5.59
C GLU A 40 6.82 6.98 5.09
N VAL A 41 6.05 5.88 5.08
CA VAL A 41 4.61 5.89 4.76
C VAL A 41 3.86 6.82 5.71
N ILE A 42 4.08 6.67 7.02
CA ILE A 42 3.41 7.48 8.04
C ILE A 42 3.88 8.93 7.99
N ALA A 43 5.19 9.17 7.86
CA ALA A 43 5.73 10.52 7.74
C ALA A 43 5.13 11.25 6.53
N ARG A 44 5.00 10.57 5.38
CA ARG A 44 4.41 11.16 4.18
C ARG A 44 2.92 11.46 4.35
N ALA A 45 2.17 10.55 4.96
CA ALA A 45 0.76 10.77 5.28
C ALA A 45 0.57 12.00 6.20
N LEU A 46 1.42 12.15 7.21
CA LEU A 46 1.40 13.32 8.10
C LEU A 46 1.77 14.61 7.36
N GLN A 47 2.79 14.60 6.49
CA GLN A 47 3.19 15.77 5.68
C GLN A 47 2.05 16.26 4.77
N LEU A 48 1.26 15.34 4.22
CA LEU A 48 0.12 15.66 3.36
C LEU A 48 -1.17 15.93 4.14
N ALA A 49 -1.13 15.91 5.48
CA ALA A 49 -2.30 16.00 6.34
C ALA A 49 -3.40 14.96 5.96
N ALA A 50 -2.98 13.79 5.50
CA ALA A 50 -3.88 12.71 5.12
C ALA A 50 -4.50 12.08 6.38
N SER A 51 -5.80 11.80 6.34
CA SER A 51 -6.49 11.02 7.38
C SER A 51 -6.72 9.58 7.00
N GLY A 52 -6.50 9.24 5.73
CA GLY A 52 -6.59 7.87 5.23
C GLY A 52 -5.56 7.60 4.15
N ILE A 53 -5.18 6.33 4.00
CA ILE A 53 -4.34 5.86 2.91
C ILE A 53 -4.87 4.56 2.30
N ILE A 54 -4.60 4.35 1.02
CA ILE A 54 -4.72 3.04 0.35
C ILE A 54 -3.33 2.65 -0.13
N LEU A 55 -2.89 1.45 0.24
CA LEU A 55 -1.65 0.87 -0.23
C LEU A 55 -1.93 0.08 -1.50
N ALA A 56 -1.03 0.09 -2.47
CA ALA A 56 -1.12 -0.77 -3.63
C ALA A 56 0.26 -1.18 -4.14
N HIS A 57 0.40 -2.43 -4.57
CA HIS A 57 1.57 -2.83 -5.35
C HIS A 57 1.22 -3.86 -6.43
N ASN A 58 2.07 -3.97 -7.44
CA ASN A 58 1.92 -5.00 -8.47
C ASN A 58 2.86 -6.17 -8.26
N HIS A 59 2.37 -7.37 -8.54
CA HIS A 59 3.21 -8.54 -8.73
C HIS A 59 3.52 -8.72 -10.21
N PRO A 60 4.77 -8.55 -10.68
CA PRO A 60 5.14 -8.76 -12.08
C PRO A 60 4.87 -10.20 -12.58
N SER A 61 4.86 -11.16 -11.66
CA SER A 61 4.45 -12.56 -11.90
C SER A 61 3.02 -12.68 -12.41
N GLY A 62 2.16 -11.72 -12.07
CA GLY A 62 0.76 -11.67 -12.43
C GLY A 62 -0.21 -12.33 -11.44
N ASP A 63 0.29 -13.04 -10.44
CA ASP A 63 -0.50 -13.63 -9.35
C ASP A 63 -0.69 -12.59 -8.22
N PRO A 64 -1.91 -12.14 -7.91
CA PRO A 64 -2.16 -11.14 -6.87
C PRO A 64 -2.20 -11.73 -5.44
N THR A 65 -1.87 -13.01 -5.23
CA THR A 65 -1.90 -13.63 -3.90
C THR A 65 -0.92 -12.94 -2.94
N PRO A 66 -1.39 -12.42 -1.78
CA PRO A 66 -0.52 -11.76 -0.81
C PRO A 66 0.51 -12.70 -0.21
N SER A 67 1.77 -12.27 -0.15
CA SER A 67 2.82 -12.95 0.60
C SER A 67 2.66 -12.69 2.10
N LYS A 68 3.36 -13.48 2.93
CA LYS A 68 3.43 -13.22 4.38
C LYS A 68 4.04 -11.85 4.69
N ALA A 69 5.05 -11.45 3.91
CA ALA A 69 5.71 -10.16 4.07
C ALA A 69 4.73 -9.00 3.81
N ASP A 70 3.87 -9.11 2.79
CA ASP A 70 2.84 -8.10 2.50
C ASP A 70 1.89 -7.95 3.68
N ILE A 71 1.43 -9.06 4.24
CA ILE A 71 0.49 -9.08 5.36
C ILE A 71 1.12 -8.45 6.60
N GLU A 72 2.34 -8.84 6.96
CA GLU A 72 3.05 -8.33 8.15
C GLU A 72 3.35 -6.83 8.03
N MET A 73 3.82 -6.39 6.86
CA MET A 73 4.04 -4.97 6.56
C MET A 73 2.73 -4.18 6.67
N THR A 74 1.64 -4.67 6.07
CA THR A 74 0.33 -4.01 6.09
C THR A 74 -0.19 -3.85 7.50
N ARG A 75 -0.13 -4.92 8.31
CA ARG A 75 -0.54 -4.88 9.72
C ARG A 75 0.27 -3.86 10.50
N THR A 76 1.58 -3.80 10.27
CA THR A 76 2.46 -2.84 10.94
C THR A 76 2.07 -1.41 10.59
N ILE A 77 1.88 -1.10 9.30
CA ILE A 77 1.45 0.24 8.85
C ILE A 77 0.06 0.58 9.41
N ALA A 78 -0.88 -0.35 9.36
CA ALA A 78 -2.24 -0.14 9.88
C ALA A 78 -2.27 0.15 11.38
N ASN A 79 -1.49 -0.60 12.17
CA ASN A 79 -1.40 -0.40 13.61
C ASN A 79 -0.79 0.96 13.98
N ILE A 80 0.32 1.34 13.33
CA ILE A 80 0.97 2.64 13.58
C ILE A 80 0.07 3.78 13.09
N GLY A 81 -0.53 3.64 11.90
CA GLY A 81 -1.46 4.61 11.34
C GLY A 81 -2.64 4.88 12.27
N ALA A 82 -3.25 3.83 12.81
CA ALA A 82 -4.37 3.95 13.75
C ALA A 82 -4.00 4.78 14.99
N GLN A 83 -2.79 4.60 15.55
CA GLN A 83 -2.30 5.39 16.69
C GLN A 83 -2.09 6.87 16.33
N MET A 84 -1.85 7.17 15.06
CA MET A 84 -1.61 8.52 14.54
C MET A 84 -2.85 9.16 13.89
N GLY A 85 -4.02 8.49 13.95
CA GLY A 85 -5.25 8.97 13.32
C GLY A 85 -5.28 8.86 11.78
N ILE A 86 -4.47 7.98 11.20
CA ILE A 86 -4.40 7.68 9.76
C ILE A 86 -4.97 6.29 9.51
N VAL A 87 -6.07 6.21 8.76
CA VAL A 87 -6.73 4.94 8.46
C VAL A 87 -6.11 4.28 7.23
N VAL A 88 -5.66 3.03 7.35
CA VAL A 88 -5.37 2.20 6.16
C VAL A 88 -6.68 1.61 5.66
N HIS A 89 -7.20 2.15 4.55
CA HIS A 89 -8.48 1.74 3.99
C HIS A 89 -8.40 0.36 3.36
N ASP A 90 -7.32 0.07 2.65
CA ASP A 90 -7.03 -1.24 2.07
C ASP A 90 -5.55 -1.34 1.67
N HIS A 91 -5.13 -2.57 1.38
CA HIS A 91 -3.94 -2.85 0.60
C HIS A 91 -4.33 -3.73 -0.59
N ILE A 92 -4.15 -3.19 -1.81
CA ILE A 92 -4.52 -3.85 -3.06
C ILE A 92 -3.28 -4.39 -3.77
N ILE A 93 -3.23 -5.70 -3.97
CA ILE A 93 -2.21 -6.33 -4.81
C ILE A 93 -2.76 -6.50 -6.21
N ILE A 94 -2.04 -6.02 -7.22
CA ILE A 94 -2.48 -5.99 -8.61
C ILE A 94 -1.64 -6.98 -9.42
N GLY A 95 -2.32 -7.99 -9.98
CA GLY A 95 -1.76 -8.93 -10.93
C GLY A 95 -2.26 -8.67 -12.35
N LYS A 96 -1.73 -9.41 -13.32
CA LYS A 96 -2.21 -9.36 -14.72
C LYS A 96 -3.61 -9.97 -14.85
N ASN A 97 -3.92 -10.95 -14.01
CA ASN A 97 -5.16 -11.73 -14.08
C ASN A 97 -6.21 -11.30 -13.03
N GLY A 98 -5.97 -10.21 -12.30
CA GLY A 98 -6.89 -9.74 -11.26
C GLY A 98 -6.20 -8.94 -10.18
N HIS A 99 -6.86 -8.84 -9.03
CA HIS A 99 -6.34 -8.16 -7.85
C HIS A 99 -6.79 -8.87 -6.58
N ALA A 100 -6.08 -8.63 -5.48
CA ALA A 100 -6.45 -9.06 -4.15
C ALA A 100 -6.57 -7.85 -3.23
N SER A 101 -7.64 -7.79 -2.45
CA SER A 101 -7.83 -6.83 -1.36
C SER A 101 -7.48 -7.53 -0.06
N LEU A 102 -6.43 -7.09 0.64
CA LEU A 102 -6.07 -7.68 1.93
C LEU A 102 -7.18 -7.46 2.96
N LYS A 103 -7.92 -6.35 2.90
CA LYS A 103 -9.06 -6.10 3.79
C LYS A 103 -10.23 -7.01 3.47
N GLY A 104 -10.54 -7.20 2.18
CA GLY A 104 -11.58 -8.13 1.72
C GLY A 104 -11.29 -9.57 2.12
N LEU A 105 -10.00 -9.95 2.14
CA LEU A 105 -9.52 -11.25 2.61
C LEU A 105 -9.37 -11.34 4.14
N LYS A 106 -9.67 -10.26 4.89
CA LYS A 106 -9.53 -10.16 6.35
C LYS A 106 -8.12 -10.49 6.86
N LEU A 107 -7.11 -10.03 6.12
CA LEU A 107 -5.71 -10.30 6.42
C LEU A 107 -5.07 -9.28 7.36
N PHE A 108 -5.71 -8.13 7.61
CA PHE A 108 -5.31 -7.14 8.60
C PHE A 108 -6.52 -6.47 9.24
#